data_AF-A0A4Q6B6C7-F1
#
_entry.id   AF-A0A4Q6B6C7-F1
#
_cell.length_a   1.000
_cell.length_b   1.000
_cell.length_c   1.000
_cell.angle_alpha   90.00
_cell.angle_beta   90.00
_cell.angle_gamma   90.00
#
_symmetry.space_group_name_H-M   'P 1'
#
loop_
_entity.id
_entity.type
_entity.pdbx_description
1 polymer ?
#
loop_
_entity_poly.entity_id
_entity_poly.type
_entity_poly.pdbx_seq_one_letter_code
_entity_poly.pdbx_strand_id
1 'polypeptide(L)'
;MKLYVVHCGFYDASDAAAIYENHANHYITAESFEDAKAQVKGLKQFRNKHMHIDGIQELVAVNGYRLTLTKDSMLEGKTQLYNLKYGSRAPQLFEQDLTHPN
;
A
#
# COMPACT_ATOMS: atom_id res chain seq x y z
N MET A 1 13.00 -10.88 1.37
CA MET A 1 11.87 -9.93 1.35
C MET A 1 10.57 -10.69 1.26
N LYS A 2 9.56 -10.23 2.00
CA LYS A 2 8.19 -10.73 2.01
C LYS A 2 7.25 -9.60 1.57
N LEU A 3 6.09 -9.94 1.01
CA LEU A 3 5.07 -8.95 0.67
C LEU A 3 4.08 -8.83 1.83
N TYR A 4 3.85 -7.61 2.28
CA TYR A 4 2.84 -7.28 3.28
C TYR A 4 1.78 -6.36 2.67
N VAL A 5 0.52 -6.57 3.07
CA VAL A 5 -0.57 -5.62 2.89
C VAL A 5 -0.85 -4.99 4.25
N VAL A 6 -0.68 -3.69 4.34
CA VAL A 6 -0.94 -2.90 5.55
C VAL A 6 -2.20 -2.08 5.31
N HIS A 7 -3.25 -2.41 6.05
CA HIS A 7 -4.52 -1.71 6.00
C HIS A 7 -4.51 -0.55 6.99
N CYS A 8 -4.83 0.65 6.50
CA CYS A 8 -4.82 1.87 7.29
C CYS A 8 -6.11 2.68 7.12
N GLY A 9 -6.71 3.06 8.24
CA GLY A 9 -7.78 4.06 8.34
C GLY A 9 -7.26 5.48 8.52
N PHE A 10 -8.01 6.46 7.99
CA PHE A 10 -7.79 7.89 8.20
C PHE A 10 -9.02 8.74 7.90
N TYR A 11 -9.10 9.90 8.53
CA TYR A 11 -10.10 10.93 8.20
C TYR A 11 -9.44 11.98 7.31
N ASP A 12 -10.07 12.30 6.18
CA ASP A 12 -9.57 13.34 5.29
C ASP A 12 -10.27 14.66 5.62
N ALA A 13 -9.58 15.53 6.36
CA ALA A 13 -10.13 16.83 6.75
C ALA A 13 -10.37 17.77 5.56
N SER A 14 -9.85 17.45 4.37
CA SER A 14 -10.13 18.20 3.14
C SER A 14 -11.42 17.79 2.44
N ASP A 15 -12.03 16.68 2.86
CA ASP A 15 -13.32 16.22 2.35
C ASP A 15 -14.45 16.86 3.16
N ALA A 16 -15.45 17.42 2.47
CA ALA A 16 -16.67 17.93 3.10
C ALA A 16 -17.43 16.82 3.87
N ALA A 17 -17.16 15.56 3.56
CA ALA A 17 -17.68 14.37 4.22
C ALA A 17 -16.71 13.75 5.24
N ALA A 18 -15.80 14.53 5.85
CA ALA A 18 -14.83 14.11 6.88
C ALA A 18 -15.41 13.41 8.14
N ILE A 19 -16.71 13.12 8.16
CA ILE A 19 -17.39 12.28 9.14
C ILE A 19 -17.15 10.78 8.91
N TYR A 20 -16.74 10.38 7.70
CA TYR A 20 -16.48 8.99 7.36
C TYR A 20 -14.98 8.69 7.34
N GLU A 21 -14.63 7.53 7.88
CA GLU A 21 -13.27 7.01 7.86
C GLU A 21 -12.95 6.40 6.50
N ASN A 22 -11.91 6.93 5.86
CA ASN A 22 -11.35 6.37 4.64
C ASN A 22 -10.34 5.29 4.98
N HIS A 23 -10.22 4.31 4.10
CA HIS A 23 -9.26 3.23 4.25
C HIS A 23 -8.40 3.08 3.01
N ALA A 24 -7.13 2.73 3.22
CA ALA A 24 -6.18 2.45 2.15
C ALA A 24 -5.35 1.22 2.48
N ASN A 25 -4.95 0.48 1.44
CA ASN A 25 -3.99 -0.61 1.55
C ASN A 25 -2.64 -0.13 1.03
N HIS A 26 -1.59 -0.34 1.83
CA HIS A 26 -0.21 -0.15 1.42
C HIS A 26 0.45 -1.51 1.18
N TYR A 27 1.08 -1.67 0.02
CA TYR A 27 1.84 -2.86 -0.34
C TYR A 27 3.32 -2.62 -0.02
N ILE A 28 3.87 -3.41 0.89
CA ILE A 28 5.19 -3.17 1.47
C ILE A 28 6.03 -4.43 1.33
N THR A 29 7.27 -4.27 0.89
CA THR A 29 8.24 -5.36 0.93
C THR A 29 9.16 -5.17 2.13
N ALA A 30 9.17 -6.16 3.03
CA ALA A 30 9.88 -6.06 4.31
C ALA A 30 10.41 -7.43 4.77
N GLU A 31 11.28 -7.42 5.76
CA GLU A 31 11.83 -8.65 6.35
C GLU A 31 10.89 -9.27 7.40
N SER A 32 10.18 -8.43 8.16
CA SER A 32 9.27 -8.85 9.24
C SER A 32 8.03 -7.94 9.32
N PHE A 33 7.07 -8.31 10.18
CA PHE A 33 5.90 -7.47 10.47
C PHE A 33 6.31 -6.14 11.13
N GLU A 34 7.33 -6.16 11.99
CA GLU A 34 7.87 -4.98 12.65
C GLU A 34 8.50 -4.02 11.65
N ASP A 35 9.28 -4.55 10.71
CA ASP A 35 9.88 -3.78 9.61
C ASP A 35 8.78 -3.20 8.69
N ALA A 36 7.80 -4.00 8.28
CA ALA A 36 6.67 -3.52 7.48
C ALA A 36 5.92 -2.37 8.17
N LYS A 37 5.66 -2.51 9.48
CA LYS A 37 5.03 -1.49 10.31
C LYS A 37 5.88 -0.22 10.41
N ALA A 38 7.19 -0.36 10.58
CA ALA A 38 8.12 0.77 10.66
C ALA A 38 8.17 1.53 9.32
N GLN A 39 8.25 0.83 8.20
CA GLN A 39 8.24 1.41 6.86
C GLN A 39 6.96 2.21 6.58
N VAL A 40 5.77 1.65 6.87
CA VAL A 40 4.50 2.37 6.67
C VAL A 40 4.41 3.64 7.52
N LYS A 41 4.81 3.57 8.79
CA LYS A 41 4.86 4.75 9.68
C LYS A 41 5.90 5.79 9.23
N GLY A 42 6.87 5.38 8.42
CA GLY A 42 7.85 6.25 7.79
C GLY A 42 7.29 7.05 6.60
N LEU A 43 6.20 6.58 5.98
CA LEU A 43 5.62 7.25 4.81
C LEU A 43 5.07 8.64 5.20
N LYS A 44 5.40 9.66 4.40
CA LYS A 44 4.89 11.03 4.63
C LYS A 44 3.37 11.08 4.62
N GLN A 45 2.72 10.38 3.68
CA GLN A 45 1.26 10.33 3.59
C GLN A 45 0.61 9.77 4.87
N PHE A 46 1.25 8.77 5.50
CA PHE A 46 0.77 8.17 6.73
C PHE A 46 0.74 9.20 7.86
N ARG A 47 1.83 9.98 7.97
CA ARG A 47 1.95 11.05 8.98
C ARG A 47 1.02 12.23 8.69
N ASN A 48 0.99 12.69 7.45
CA ASN A 48 0.23 13.88 7.03
C ASN A 48 -1.28 13.66 7.14
N LYS A 49 -1.77 12.45 6.85
CA LYS A 49 -3.18 12.10 6.99
C LYS A 49 -3.55 11.54 8.36
N HIS A 50 -2.62 11.57 9.33
CA HIS A 50 -2.82 11.00 10.67
C HIS A 50 -3.39 9.58 10.64
N MET A 51 -2.86 8.76 9.72
CA MET A 51 -3.33 7.39 9.54
C MET A 51 -3.06 6.54 10.78
N HIS A 52 -3.88 5.53 10.99
CA HIS A 52 -3.63 4.43 11.92
C HIS A 52 -3.60 3.10 11.16
N ILE A 53 -3.02 2.06 11.78
CA ILE A 53 -2.94 0.72 11.17
C ILE A 53 -4.02 -0.13 11.82
N ASP A 54 -4.94 -0.64 11.01
CA ASP A 54 -6.00 -1.55 11.44
C ASP A 54 -5.58 -3.01 11.33
N GLY A 55 -4.72 -3.32 10.36
CA GLY A 55 -4.26 -4.68 10.12
C GLY A 55 -3.00 -4.76 9.28
N ILE A 56 -2.21 -5.81 9.50
CA ILE A 56 -1.05 -6.16 8.69
C ILE A 56 -1.14 -7.64 8.33
N GLN A 57 -0.99 -7.96 7.05
CA GLN A 57 -1.02 -9.33 6.54
C GLN A 57 0.22 -9.60 5.70
N GLU A 58 0.89 -10.74 5.92
CA GLU A 58 1.91 -11.26 4.99
C GLU A 58 1.19 -12.04 3.88
N LEU A 59 1.39 -11.67 2.61
CA LEU A 59 0.86 -12.43 1.48
C LEU A 59 1.85 -13.51 1.08
N VAL A 60 1.57 -14.74 1.51
CA VAL A 60 2.48 -15.88 1.33
C VAL A 60 2.07 -16.66 0.07
N ALA A 61 0.81 -17.06 -0.11
CA ALA A 61 0.28 -17.70 -1.32
C ALA A 61 -1.17 -17.30 -1.58
N VAL A 62 -1.63 -17.50 -2.82
CA VAL A 62 -3.03 -17.35 -3.21
C VAL A 62 -3.42 -18.52 -4.11
N ASN A 63 -4.52 -19.21 -3.79
CA ASN A 63 -5.11 -20.26 -4.63
C ASN A 63 -4.11 -21.34 -5.11
N GLY A 64 -3.24 -21.83 -4.22
CA GLY A 64 -2.21 -22.82 -4.56
C GLY A 64 -0.93 -22.26 -5.19
N TYR A 65 -0.89 -20.97 -5.52
CA TYR A 65 0.29 -20.31 -6.08
C TYR A 65 1.13 -19.66 -4.98
N ARG A 66 2.41 -20.05 -4.91
CA ARG A 66 3.40 -19.43 -4.03
C ARG A 66 3.80 -18.06 -4.57
N LEU A 67 3.80 -17.04 -3.71
CA LEU A 67 4.39 -15.75 -4.05
C LEU A 67 5.91 -15.80 -3.89
N THR A 68 6.62 -15.30 -4.91
CA THR A 68 8.08 -15.09 -4.88
C THR A 68 8.35 -13.66 -5.36
N LEU A 69 9.19 -12.93 -4.63
CA LEU A 69 9.62 -11.59 -4.99
C LEU A 69 11.00 -11.62 -5.64
N THR A 70 11.14 -10.96 -6.78
CA THR A 70 12.43 -10.75 -7.45
C THR A 70 12.78 -9.28 -7.34
N LYS A 71 14.01 -8.97 -6.91
CA LYS A 71 14.49 -7.58 -6.85
C LYS A 71 14.72 -7.05 -8.27
N ASP A 72 14.12 -5.91 -8.57
CA ASP A 72 14.41 -5.12 -9.76
C ASP A 72 14.83 -3.71 -9.33
N SER A 73 16.08 -3.35 -9.60
CA SER A 73 16.62 -2.04 -9.22
C SER A 73 15.97 -0.88 -9.96
N MET A 74 15.38 -1.11 -11.14
CA MET A 74 14.67 -0.05 -11.88
C MET A 74 13.33 0.33 -11.22
N LEU A 75 12.82 -0.53 -10.32
CA LEU A 75 11.57 -0.35 -9.60
C LEU A 75 11.80 0.02 -8.13
N GLU A 76 13.02 0.38 -7.74
CA GLU A 76 13.33 0.77 -6.36
C GLU A 76 12.47 1.95 -5.94
N GLY A 77 11.81 1.82 -4.78
CA GLY A 77 10.90 2.84 -4.28
C GLY A 77 9.54 2.91 -4.98
N LYS A 78 9.23 2.02 -5.93
CA LYS A 78 7.98 2.10 -6.71
C LYS A 78 7.06 0.94 -6.40
N THR A 79 5.76 1.24 -6.37
CA THR A 79 4.69 0.25 -6.34
C THR A 79 3.86 0.40 -7.60
N GLN A 80 3.77 -0.67 -8.40
CA GLN A 80 3.00 -0.71 -9.64
C GLN A 80 1.82 -1.67 -9.48
N LEU A 81 0.61 -1.20 -9.77
CA LEU A 81 -0.63 -1.95 -9.66
C LEU A 81 -1.47 -1.79 -10.93
N TYR A 82 -1.94 -2.89 -11.50
CA TYR A 82 -2.96 -2.82 -12.55
C TYR A 82 -4.34 -2.84 -11.93
N ASN A 83 -5.08 -1.74 -12.08
CA ASN A 83 -6.42 -1.58 -11.54
C ASN A 83 -7.45 -1.61 -12.67
N LEU A 84 -8.42 -2.51 -12.58
CA LEU A 84 -9.63 -2.45 -13.40
C LEU A 84 -10.69 -1.67 -12.61
N LYS A 85 -11.03 -0.46 -13.08
CA LYS A 85 -12.09 0.33 -12.46
C LYS A 85 -13.44 -0.22 -12.94
N TYR A 86 -14.42 -0.30 -12.05
CA TYR A 86 -15.77 -0.71 -12.44
C TYR A 86 -16.30 0.20 -13.55
N GLY A 87 -16.80 -0.39 -14.63
CA GLY A 87 -17.24 0.33 -15.83
C GLY A 87 -16.12 0.74 -16.80
N SER A 88 -14.83 0.48 -16.49
CA SER A 88 -13.74 0.68 -17.45
C SER A 88 -13.61 -0.51 -18.41
N ARG A 89 -13.19 -0.22 -19.64
CA ARG A 89 -13.00 -1.25 -20.70
C ARG A 89 -11.67 -2.00 -20.59
N ALA A 90 -10.71 -1.44 -19.86
CA ALA A 90 -9.37 -2.02 -19.69
C ALA A 90 -8.78 -1.67 -18.31
N PRO A 91 -7.88 -2.50 -17.79
CA PRO A 91 -7.06 -2.17 -16.62
C PRO A 91 -6.12 -0.99 -16.92
N GLN A 92 -5.80 -0.21 -15.89
CA GLN A 92 -4.86 0.90 -15.95
C GLN A 92 -3.73 0.68 -14.95
N LEU A 93 -2.49 0.93 -15.37
CA LEU A 93 -1.34 0.92 -14.48
C LEU A 93 -1.39 2.14 -13.56
N PHE A 94 -1.40 1.88 -12.26
CA PHE A 94 -1.21 2.86 -11.21
C PHE A 94 0.19 2.67 -10.64
N GLU A 95 1.00 3.73 -10.65
CA GLU A 95 2.32 3.75 -10.02
C GLU A 95 2.27 4.68 -8.82
N GLN A 96 2.70 4.17 -7.67
CA GLN A 96 2.93 4.95 -6.46
C GLN A 96 4.43 4.98 -6.19
N ASP A 97 5.00 6.19 -6.15
CA ASP A 97 6.36 6.42 -5.72
C ASP A 97 6.39 6.56 -4.19
N LEU A 98 7.11 5.66 -3.53
CA LEU A 98 7.33 5.63 -2.08
C LEU A 98 8.58 6.45 -1.67
N THR A 99 9.41 6.89 -2.64
CA THR A 99 10.63 7.68 -2.43
C THR A 99 10.42 9.19 -2.57
N HIS A 100 9.52 9.63 -3.47
CA HIS A 100 9.24 11.05 -3.70
C HIS A 100 7.72 11.33 -3.88
N PRO A 101 7.17 12.37 -3.22
CA PRO A 101 5.73 12.63 -3.18
C PRO A 101 5.21 13.39 -4.40
N ASN A 102 3.97 13.10 -4.80
CA ASN A 102 3.06 14.14 -5.27
C ASN A 102 2.41 14.82 -4.05
#